data_AF-A0A2A3L8M0-F1
#
_entry.id   AF-A0A2A3L8M0-F1
#
_cell.length_a   1.000
_cell.length_b   1.000
_cell.length_c   1.000
_cell.angle_alpha   90.00
_cell.angle_beta   90.00
_cell.angle_gamma   90.00
#
_symmetry.space_group_name_H-M   'P 1'
#
loop_
_entity.id
_entity.type
_entity.pdbx_description
1 polymer ?
#
loop_
_entity_poly.entity_id
_entity_poly.type
_entity_poly.pdbx_seq_one_letter_code
_entity_poly.pdbx_strand_id
1 'polypeptide(L)'
;MMLDYGTFPPEFNSARIYSGPGSGSLVAAASAWSSLAAELNAAALSYDKVVTALASEEWLGSASASMASAVAPYVGWMSTTAAQAEEAASQARAAAAAYEAALAASVPPPLIAANRMQVSQLQATNVLGQNTPLIAQLEAQYGEYWAQDAAAMYSYAGQSASASKVTPFQKAPQVTNPSGQAAQSAAVSTATANSTSTNTTKALQSLAQPASSSTTATKAATTAASTTSTDPLSEIWFLLTGQT
;
A
#
# COMPACT_ATOMS: atom_id res chain seq x y z
N MET A 1 10.96 27.70 6.86
CA MET A 1 12.16 28.46 6.46
C MET A 1 12.93 27.60 5.48
N MET A 2 13.24 28.14 4.30
CA MET A 2 14.13 27.47 3.33
C MET A 2 15.57 27.68 3.81
N LEU A 3 16.41 26.64 3.75
CA LEU A 3 17.83 26.78 4.10
C LEU A 3 18.49 27.72 3.09
N ASP A 4 19.21 28.74 3.57
CA ASP A 4 19.94 29.68 2.71
C ASP A 4 21.37 29.17 2.51
N TYR A 5 21.59 28.44 1.42
CA TYR A 5 22.91 27.90 1.06
C TYR A 5 23.90 28.97 0.60
N GLY A 6 23.41 30.16 0.25
CA GLY A 6 24.24 31.30 -0.13
C GLY A 6 25.01 31.90 1.05
N THR A 7 24.57 31.67 2.28
CA THR A 7 25.29 32.14 3.48
C THR A 7 26.54 31.33 3.81
N PHE A 8 26.66 30.10 3.28
CA PHE A 8 27.81 29.23 3.55
C PHE A 8 28.88 29.36 2.47
N PRO A 9 30.16 29.45 2.85
CA PRO A 9 31.26 29.48 1.89
C PRO A 9 31.37 28.15 1.14
N PRO A 10 32.01 28.13 -0.05
CA PRO A 10 32.14 26.94 -0.87
C PRO A 10 32.84 25.77 -0.15
N GLU A 11 33.80 26.02 0.74
CA GLU A 11 34.43 24.94 1.54
C GLU A 11 33.41 24.13 2.34
N PHE A 12 32.31 24.76 2.78
CA PHE A 12 31.28 24.11 3.58
C PHE A 12 30.28 23.33 2.71
N ASN A 13 29.74 23.98 1.68
CA ASN A 13 28.78 23.33 0.78
C ASN A 13 29.43 22.14 0.04
N SER A 14 30.62 22.35 -0.52
CA SER A 14 31.40 21.29 -1.16
C SER A 14 31.77 20.18 -0.19
N ALA A 15 32.33 20.47 0.99
CA ALA A 15 32.72 19.40 1.92
C ALA A 15 31.52 18.52 2.32
N ARG A 16 30.32 19.10 2.48
CA ARG A 16 29.12 18.36 2.85
C ARG A 16 28.61 17.44 1.74
N ILE A 17 28.60 17.89 0.48
CA ILE A 17 28.08 17.07 -0.61
C ILE A 17 29.05 15.95 -1.01
N TYR A 18 30.35 16.21 -0.94
CA TYR A 18 31.42 15.23 -1.20
C TYR A 18 31.67 14.27 -0.03
N SER A 19 31.05 14.50 1.12
CA SER A 19 31.09 13.57 2.25
C SER A 19 29.79 12.76 2.33
N GLY A 20 29.91 11.50 2.75
CA GLY A 20 28.77 10.62 2.95
C GLY A 20 28.77 9.39 2.05
N PRO A 21 27.72 8.55 2.17
CA PRO A 21 27.66 7.23 1.54
C PRO A 21 27.19 7.25 0.07
N GLY A 22 26.85 8.41 -0.48
CA GLY A 22 26.31 8.55 -1.83
C GLY A 22 24.82 8.15 -1.96
N SER A 23 24.34 8.05 -3.20
CA SER A 23 22.92 7.77 -3.53
C SER A 23 22.54 6.28 -3.54
N GLY A 24 23.48 5.37 -3.27
CA GLY A 24 23.27 3.93 -3.44
C GLY A 24 22.09 3.35 -2.65
N SER A 25 21.84 3.86 -1.44
CA SER A 25 20.69 3.43 -0.62
C SER A 25 19.35 3.84 -1.24
N LEU A 26 19.27 4.99 -1.91
CA LEU A 26 18.07 5.44 -2.62
C LEU A 26 17.81 4.60 -3.88
N VAL A 27 18.87 4.21 -4.59
CA VAL A 27 18.76 3.31 -5.74
C VAL A 27 18.28 1.92 -5.29
N ALA A 28 18.83 1.39 -4.18
CA ALA A 28 18.37 0.13 -3.61
C ALA A 28 16.90 0.19 -3.16
N ALA A 29 16.50 1.29 -2.51
CA ALA A 29 15.11 1.53 -2.13
C ALA A 29 14.18 1.57 -3.35
N ALA A 30 14.59 2.21 -4.45
CA ALA A 30 13.82 2.24 -5.69
C ALA A 30 13.57 0.83 -6.25
N SER A 31 14.60 -0.02 -6.26
CA SER A 31 14.44 -1.42 -6.70
C SER A 31 13.52 -2.22 -5.78
N ALA A 32 13.61 -2.02 -4.46
CA ALA A 32 12.74 -2.69 -3.50
C ALA A 32 11.27 -2.28 -3.68
N TRP A 33 11.00 -0.99 -3.89
CA TRP A 33 9.65 -0.48 -4.16
C TRP A 33 9.06 -1.03 -5.46
N SER A 34 9.87 -1.13 -6.51
CA SER A 34 9.42 -1.70 -7.79
C SER A 34 9.16 -3.22 -7.69
N SER A 35 9.97 -3.95 -6.92
CA SER A 35 9.70 -5.37 -6.63
C SER A 35 8.39 -5.54 -5.88
N LEU A 36 8.14 -4.72 -4.85
CA LEU A 36 6.90 -4.75 -4.08
C LEU A 36 5.68 -4.45 -4.96
N ALA A 37 5.79 -3.47 -5.87
CA ALA A 37 4.72 -3.17 -6.80
C ALA A 37 4.41 -4.34 -7.74
N ALA A 38 5.45 -4.99 -8.28
CA ALA A 38 5.30 -6.18 -9.12
C ALA A 38 4.64 -7.34 -8.35
N GLU A 39 5.05 -7.59 -7.11
CA GLU A 39 4.45 -8.61 -6.24
C GLU A 39 2.98 -8.31 -5.91
N LEU A 40 2.65 -7.06 -5.59
CA LEU A 40 1.26 -6.64 -5.33
C LEU A 40 0.38 -6.82 -6.57
N ASN A 41 0.89 -6.48 -7.75
CA ASN A 41 0.14 -6.65 -9.00
C ASN A 41 -0.03 -8.13 -9.36
N ALA A 42 1.01 -8.95 -9.19
CA ALA A 42 0.93 -10.40 -9.38
C ALA A 42 -0.07 -11.04 -8.41
N ALA A 43 -0.05 -10.61 -7.14
CA ALA A 43 -1.00 -11.05 -6.14
C ALA A 43 -2.43 -10.61 -6.51
N ALA A 44 -2.66 -9.36 -6.93
CA ALA A 44 -3.98 -8.89 -7.37
C ALA A 44 -4.55 -9.74 -8.52
N LEU A 45 -3.72 -10.07 -9.52
CA LEU A 45 -4.09 -10.97 -10.62
C LEU A 45 -4.41 -12.40 -10.13
N SER A 46 -3.70 -12.88 -9.12
CA SER A 46 -3.98 -14.20 -8.53
C SER A 46 -5.34 -14.22 -7.80
N TYR A 47 -5.66 -13.15 -7.07
CA TYR A 47 -6.97 -12.98 -6.43
C TYR A 47 -8.08 -12.93 -7.49
N ASP A 48 -7.90 -12.15 -8.55
CA ASP A 48 -8.90 -12.02 -9.62
C ASP A 48 -9.20 -13.36 -10.30
N LYS A 49 -8.18 -14.20 -10.52
CA LYS A 49 -8.35 -15.56 -11.03
C LYS A 49 -9.20 -16.43 -10.09
N VAL A 50 -8.90 -16.43 -8.78
CA VAL A 50 -9.64 -17.23 -7.80
C VAL A 50 -11.08 -16.73 -7.65
N VAL A 51 -11.28 -15.41 -7.65
CA VAL A 51 -12.61 -14.79 -7.55
C VAL A 51 -13.44 -15.08 -8.79
N THR A 52 -12.82 -15.04 -9.98
CA THR A 52 -13.48 -15.41 -11.23
C THR A 52 -13.92 -16.88 -11.20
N ALA A 53 -13.04 -17.80 -10.82
CA ALA A 53 -13.37 -19.22 -10.71
C ALA A 53 -14.51 -19.47 -9.70
N LEU A 54 -14.46 -18.82 -8.53
CA LEU A 54 -15.52 -18.89 -7.52
C LEU A 54 -16.88 -18.40 -8.05
N ALA A 55 -16.88 -17.37 -8.90
CA ALA A 55 -18.09 -16.75 -9.43
C ALA A 55 -18.66 -17.46 -10.68
N SER A 56 -17.86 -18.22 -11.42
CA SER A 56 -18.26 -18.76 -12.73
C SER A 56 -18.28 -20.29 -12.85
N GLU A 57 -17.68 -21.02 -11.91
CA GLU A 57 -17.54 -22.48 -11.99
C GLU A 57 -18.59 -23.22 -11.14
N GLU A 58 -18.17 -24.14 -10.28
CA GLU A 58 -19.06 -25.11 -9.62
C GLU A 58 -19.89 -24.51 -8.48
N TRP A 59 -19.52 -23.32 -7.99
CA TRP A 59 -20.10 -22.67 -6.80
C TRP A 59 -21.02 -21.50 -7.15
N LEU A 60 -22.06 -21.72 -7.95
CA LEU A 60 -22.95 -20.66 -8.50
C LEU A 60 -24.05 -20.14 -7.53
N GLY A 61 -23.87 -20.31 -6.23
CA GLY A 61 -24.84 -19.90 -5.22
C GLY A 61 -24.77 -18.42 -4.83
N SER A 62 -25.83 -17.91 -4.18
CA SER A 62 -25.88 -16.52 -3.66
C SER A 62 -24.76 -16.22 -2.64
N ALA A 63 -24.31 -17.24 -1.89
CA ALA A 63 -23.21 -17.12 -0.95
C ALA A 63 -21.86 -16.84 -1.67
N SER A 64 -21.58 -17.56 -2.75
CA SER A 64 -20.36 -17.37 -3.55
C SER A 64 -20.35 -16.00 -4.25
N ALA A 65 -21.47 -15.60 -4.83
CA ALA A 65 -21.63 -14.27 -5.41
C ALA A 65 -21.41 -13.15 -4.37
N SER A 66 -21.92 -13.35 -3.15
CA SER A 66 -21.72 -12.41 -2.04
C SER A 66 -20.24 -12.31 -1.65
N MET A 67 -19.53 -13.44 -1.56
CA MET A 67 -18.10 -13.46 -1.28
C MET A 67 -17.29 -12.75 -2.38
N ALA A 68 -17.55 -13.09 -3.66
CA ALA A 68 -16.88 -12.47 -4.79
C ALA A 68 -17.07 -10.94 -4.81
N SER A 69 -18.26 -10.45 -4.48
CA SER A 69 -18.52 -9.01 -4.36
C SER A 69 -17.78 -8.35 -3.20
N ALA A 70 -17.59 -9.06 -2.09
CA ALA A 70 -16.98 -8.52 -0.87
C ALA A 70 -15.46 -8.32 -1.01
N VAL A 71 -14.79 -9.13 -1.82
CA VAL A 71 -13.33 -9.06 -2.02
C VAL A 71 -12.92 -8.09 -3.12
N ALA A 72 -13.80 -7.73 -4.04
CA ALA A 72 -13.50 -6.82 -5.15
C ALA A 72 -12.85 -5.48 -4.73
N PRO A 73 -13.31 -4.79 -3.66
CA PRO A 73 -12.65 -3.56 -3.19
C PRO A 73 -11.21 -3.78 -2.72
N TYR A 74 -10.89 -4.96 -2.16
CA TYR A 74 -9.55 -5.29 -1.70
C TYR A 74 -8.59 -5.52 -2.87
N VAL A 75 -9.04 -6.21 -3.93
CA VAL A 75 -8.26 -6.36 -5.17
C VAL A 75 -7.98 -5.01 -5.82
N GLY A 76 -8.99 -4.14 -5.90
CA GLY A 76 -8.80 -2.77 -6.40
C GLY A 76 -7.83 -1.94 -5.55
N TRP A 77 -7.89 -2.09 -4.22
CA TRP A 77 -6.93 -1.47 -3.30
C TRP A 77 -5.50 -1.99 -3.52
N MET A 78 -5.31 -3.30 -3.75
CA MET A 78 -3.99 -3.88 -4.05
C MET A 78 -3.40 -3.29 -5.33
N SER A 79 -4.18 -3.21 -6.42
CA SER A 79 -3.72 -2.61 -7.68
C SER A 79 -3.38 -1.12 -7.51
N THR A 80 -4.16 -0.39 -6.73
CA THR A 80 -3.86 1.03 -6.42
C THR A 80 -2.58 1.16 -5.61
N THR A 81 -2.38 0.29 -4.61
CA THR A 81 -1.19 0.27 -3.75
C THR A 81 0.05 -0.13 -4.55
N ALA A 82 -0.08 -1.04 -5.52
CA ALA A 82 0.99 -1.38 -6.46
C ALA A 82 1.43 -0.14 -7.28
N ALA A 83 0.48 0.63 -7.80
CA ALA A 83 0.78 1.87 -8.51
C ALA A 83 1.48 2.92 -7.61
N GLN A 84 1.03 3.06 -6.36
CA GLN A 84 1.67 3.93 -5.36
C GLN A 84 3.10 3.47 -5.02
N ALA A 85 3.35 2.16 -4.98
CA ALA A 85 4.69 1.60 -4.79
C ALA A 85 5.62 1.91 -6.00
N GLU A 86 5.13 1.82 -7.24
CA GLU A 86 5.91 2.28 -8.41
C GLU A 86 6.17 3.79 -8.42
N GLU A 87 5.22 4.59 -7.95
CA GLU A 87 5.43 6.03 -7.73
C GLU A 87 6.58 6.26 -6.73
N ALA A 88 6.55 5.57 -5.58
CA ALA A 88 7.62 5.65 -4.58
C ALA A 88 8.98 5.21 -5.14
N ALA A 89 9.01 4.16 -5.98
CA ALA A 89 10.23 3.74 -6.69
C ALA A 89 10.77 4.86 -7.59
N SER A 90 9.89 5.49 -8.37
CA SER A 90 10.24 6.59 -9.27
C SER A 90 10.76 7.80 -8.52
N GLN A 91 10.14 8.14 -7.39
CA GLN A 91 10.57 9.23 -6.52
C GLN A 91 11.93 8.97 -5.86
N ALA A 92 12.20 7.74 -5.42
CA ALA A 92 13.51 7.36 -4.91
C ALA A 92 14.61 7.50 -5.97
N ARG A 93 14.33 7.14 -7.24
CA ARG A 93 15.26 7.38 -8.36
C ARG A 93 15.47 8.87 -8.62
N ALA A 94 14.41 9.67 -8.57
CA ALA A 94 14.50 11.12 -8.74
C ALA A 94 15.35 11.77 -7.63
N ALA A 95 15.18 11.34 -6.37
CA ALA A 95 16.00 11.81 -5.26
C ALA A 95 17.49 11.43 -5.42
N ALA A 96 17.78 10.20 -5.88
CA ALA A 96 19.13 9.78 -6.19
C ALA A 96 19.75 10.65 -7.31
N ALA A 97 19.01 10.86 -8.40
CA ALA A 97 19.46 11.69 -9.51
C ALA A 97 19.71 13.15 -9.10
N ALA A 98 18.88 13.71 -8.21
CA ALA A 98 19.08 15.05 -7.67
C ALA A 98 20.39 15.16 -6.88
N TYR A 99 20.72 14.15 -6.07
CA TYR A 99 21.99 14.10 -5.34
C TYR A 99 23.20 14.04 -6.29
N GLU A 100 23.18 13.14 -7.27
CA GLU A 100 24.28 13.00 -8.23
C GLU A 100 24.47 14.27 -9.08
N ALA A 101 23.37 14.91 -9.49
CA ALA A 101 23.42 16.19 -10.19
C ALA A 101 24.03 17.31 -9.32
N ALA A 102 23.68 17.35 -8.03
CA ALA A 102 24.24 18.30 -7.09
C ALA A 102 25.73 18.08 -6.87
N LEU A 103 26.14 16.82 -6.65
CA LEU A 103 27.54 16.42 -6.50
C LEU A 103 28.36 16.81 -7.74
N ALA A 104 27.84 16.55 -8.94
CA ALA A 104 28.51 16.89 -10.19
C ALA A 104 28.61 18.40 -10.45
N ALA A 105 27.62 19.18 -9.98
CA ALA A 105 27.60 20.63 -10.12
C ALA A 105 28.46 21.35 -9.06
N SER A 106 28.69 20.74 -7.90
CA SER A 106 29.47 21.34 -6.81
C SER A 106 30.98 21.32 -7.09
N VAL A 107 31.64 22.36 -6.62
CA VAL A 107 33.08 22.56 -6.84
C VAL A 107 33.88 21.52 -6.05
N PRO A 108 34.86 20.83 -6.65
CA PRO A 108 35.71 19.92 -5.90
C PRO A 108 36.50 20.64 -4.78
N PRO A 109 36.49 20.13 -3.52
CA PRO A 109 37.22 20.75 -2.41
C PRO A 109 38.71 21.07 -2.67
N PRO A 110 39.47 20.23 -3.42
CA PRO A 110 40.85 20.57 -3.75
C PRO A 110 41.03 21.85 -4.60
N LEU A 111 40.05 22.21 -5.44
CA LEU A 111 40.12 23.44 -6.25
C LEU A 111 39.96 24.68 -5.38
N ILE A 112 39.02 24.63 -4.43
CA ILE A 112 38.80 25.71 -3.47
C ILE A 112 40.06 25.92 -2.62
N ALA A 113 40.62 24.83 -2.09
CA ALA A 113 41.86 24.89 -1.29
C ALA A 113 43.05 25.44 -2.09
N ALA A 114 43.21 25.05 -3.36
CA ALA A 114 44.26 25.55 -4.23
C ALA A 114 44.16 27.07 -4.46
N ASN A 115 42.95 27.58 -4.72
CA ASN A 115 42.69 29.01 -4.86
C ASN A 115 43.08 29.78 -3.58
N ARG A 116 42.63 29.31 -2.40
CA ARG A 116 42.97 29.96 -1.11
C ARG A 116 44.48 29.94 -0.84
N MET A 117 45.16 28.86 -1.17
CA MET A 117 46.62 28.74 -1.03
C MET A 117 47.36 29.75 -1.94
N GLN A 118 46.95 29.86 -3.21
CA GLN A 118 47.56 30.80 -4.16
C GLN A 118 47.38 32.26 -3.72
N VAL A 119 46.19 32.62 -3.23
CA VAL A 119 45.95 33.95 -2.64
C VAL A 119 46.90 34.23 -1.49
N SER A 120 47.06 33.28 -0.56
CA SER A 120 47.97 33.43 0.59
C SER A 120 49.43 33.63 0.16
N GLN A 121 49.90 32.87 -0.85
CA GLN A 121 51.25 33.01 -1.39
C GLN A 121 51.48 34.36 -2.10
N LEU A 122 50.51 34.81 -2.88
CA LEU A 122 50.59 36.11 -3.58
C LEU A 122 50.57 37.27 -2.59
N GLN A 123 49.76 37.20 -1.53
CA GLN A 123 49.74 38.19 -0.46
C GLN A 123 51.10 38.26 0.26
N ALA A 124 51.69 37.12 0.60
CA ALA A 124 53.00 37.07 1.26
C ALA A 124 54.14 37.70 0.42
N THR A 125 53.99 37.72 -0.91
CA THR A 125 54.97 38.29 -1.85
C THR A 125 54.57 39.68 -2.37
N ASN A 126 53.44 40.26 -1.94
CA ASN A 126 52.89 41.52 -2.47
C ASN A 126 53.52 42.79 -1.88
N VAL A 127 54.84 42.82 -1.62
CA VAL A 127 55.51 43.94 -0.93
C VAL A 127 55.37 45.27 -1.69
N LEU A 128 55.39 45.21 -3.02
CA LEU A 128 55.28 46.39 -3.90
C LEU A 128 53.89 46.57 -4.52
N GLY A 129 52.90 45.78 -4.09
CA GLY A 129 51.54 45.85 -4.64
C GLY A 129 51.35 45.27 -6.05
N GLN A 130 52.40 44.73 -6.68
CA GLN A 130 52.35 44.22 -8.06
C GLN A 130 51.43 43.00 -8.24
N ASN A 131 51.24 42.19 -7.20
CA ASN A 131 50.38 41.00 -7.25
C ASN A 131 48.90 41.32 -7.02
N THR A 132 48.55 42.57 -6.71
CA THR A 132 47.16 42.98 -6.40
C THR A 132 46.15 42.59 -7.50
N PRO A 133 46.44 42.76 -8.82
CA PRO A 133 45.51 42.33 -9.86
C PRO A 133 45.28 40.81 -9.88
N LEU A 134 46.31 40.00 -9.61
CA LEU A 134 46.20 38.54 -9.57
C LEU A 134 45.42 38.06 -8.34
N ILE A 135 45.64 38.70 -7.18
CA ILE A 135 44.84 38.43 -5.98
C ILE A 135 43.37 38.74 -6.24
N ALA A 136 43.06 39.88 -6.87
CA ALA A 136 41.69 40.24 -7.20
C ALA A 136 41.04 39.23 -8.17
N GLN A 137 41.79 38.70 -9.13
CA GLN A 137 41.29 37.65 -10.03
C GLN A 137 40.96 36.35 -9.27
N LEU A 138 41.82 35.92 -8.35
CA LEU A 138 41.57 34.71 -7.56
C LEU A 138 40.42 34.88 -6.57
N GLU A 139 40.26 36.05 -5.95
CA GLU A 139 39.11 36.34 -5.09
C GLU A 139 37.80 36.39 -5.90
N ALA A 140 37.83 36.89 -7.15
CA ALA A 140 36.68 36.81 -8.06
C ALA A 140 36.32 35.36 -8.41
N GLN A 141 37.32 34.53 -8.74
CA GLN A 141 37.12 33.09 -8.98
C GLN A 141 36.56 32.37 -7.75
N TYR A 142 37.02 32.72 -6.55
CA TYR A 142 36.44 32.18 -5.32
C TYR A 142 34.97 32.59 -5.15
N GLY A 143 34.61 33.82 -5.53
CA GLY A 143 33.22 34.26 -5.61
C GLY A 143 32.38 33.44 -6.60
N GLU A 144 32.95 33.02 -7.73
CA GLU A 144 32.30 32.10 -8.67
C GLU A 144 32.08 30.72 -8.04
N TYR A 145 33.06 30.18 -7.31
CA TYR A 145 32.91 28.91 -6.59
C TYR A 145 31.78 28.97 -5.56
N TRP A 146 31.70 30.07 -4.81
CA TRP A 146 30.62 30.30 -3.85
C TRP A 146 29.26 30.29 -4.54
N ALA A 147 29.10 31.07 -5.61
CA ALA A 147 27.84 31.17 -6.34
C ALA A 147 27.43 29.82 -6.97
N GLN A 148 28.39 29.08 -7.54
CA GLN A 148 28.15 27.76 -8.14
C GLN A 148 27.67 26.74 -7.10
N ASP A 149 28.33 26.65 -5.95
CA ASP A 149 27.94 25.75 -4.87
C ASP A 149 26.57 26.08 -4.28
N ALA A 150 26.29 27.37 -4.08
CA ALA A 150 24.98 27.81 -3.62
C ALA A 150 23.89 27.42 -4.63
N ALA A 151 24.12 27.66 -5.93
CA ALA A 151 23.19 27.29 -6.99
C ALA A 151 22.97 25.76 -7.07
N ALA A 152 24.03 24.96 -6.94
CA ALA A 152 23.94 23.51 -6.89
C ALA A 152 23.05 23.05 -5.73
N MET A 153 23.24 23.60 -4.53
CA MET A 153 22.45 23.23 -3.35
C MET A 153 21.00 23.72 -3.40
N TYR A 154 20.74 24.89 -3.99
CA TYR A 154 19.36 25.34 -4.22
C TYR A 154 18.61 24.46 -5.20
N SER A 155 19.25 24.08 -6.32
CA SER A 155 18.70 23.13 -7.27
C SER A 155 18.44 21.78 -6.60
N TYR A 156 19.40 21.28 -5.82
CA TYR A 156 19.26 20.04 -5.07
C TYR A 156 18.08 20.07 -4.10
N ALA A 157 17.92 21.15 -3.34
CA ALA A 157 16.81 21.32 -2.41
C ALA A 157 15.45 21.35 -3.13
N GLY A 158 15.35 22.06 -4.25
CA GLY A 158 14.13 22.11 -5.06
C GLY A 158 13.75 20.74 -5.64
N GLN A 159 14.72 20.05 -6.24
CA GLN A 159 14.51 18.72 -6.81
C GLN A 159 14.17 17.69 -5.74
N SER A 160 14.88 17.70 -4.62
CA SER A 160 14.61 16.80 -3.48
C SER A 160 13.24 17.07 -2.84
N ALA A 161 12.83 18.33 -2.74
CA ALA A 161 11.50 18.68 -2.25
C ALA A 161 10.40 18.13 -3.17
N SER A 162 10.59 18.20 -4.49
CA SER A 162 9.67 17.57 -5.45
C SER A 162 9.68 16.05 -5.32
N ALA A 163 10.87 15.44 -5.24
CA ALA A 163 11.03 13.99 -5.12
C ALA A 163 10.43 13.43 -3.82
N SER A 164 10.39 14.22 -2.74
CA SER A 164 9.80 13.79 -1.48
C SER A 164 8.26 13.70 -1.49
N LYS A 165 7.60 14.14 -2.56
CA LYS A 165 6.15 14.08 -2.69
C LYS A 165 5.72 12.71 -3.21
N VAL A 166 5.24 11.88 -2.29
CA VAL A 166 4.63 10.57 -2.57
C VAL A 166 3.18 10.56 -2.14
N THR A 167 2.32 9.90 -2.91
CA THR A 167 0.91 9.69 -2.53
C THR A 167 0.82 8.84 -1.25
N PRO A 168 0.13 9.30 -0.19
CA PRO A 168 -0.05 8.52 1.03
C PRO A 168 -0.86 7.23 0.80
N PHE A 169 -0.36 6.13 1.36
CA PHE A 169 -1.05 4.84 1.35
C PHE A 169 -2.36 4.91 2.14
N GLN A 170 -3.39 4.24 1.61
CA GLN A 170 -4.67 4.08 2.28
C GLN A 170 -4.75 2.72 2.96
N LYS A 171 -5.50 2.63 4.07
CA LYS A 171 -5.75 1.36 4.74
C LYS A 171 -6.57 0.44 3.83
N ALA A 172 -6.22 -0.84 3.82
CA ALA A 172 -6.98 -1.85 3.09
C ALA A 172 -8.45 -1.89 3.54
N PRO A 173 -9.41 -2.02 2.61
CA PRO A 173 -10.82 -2.16 2.94
C PRO A 173 -11.06 -3.49 3.66
N GLN A 174 -12.10 -3.53 4.50
CA GLN A 174 -12.52 -4.75 5.17
C GLN A 174 -13.28 -5.64 4.17
N VAL A 175 -12.92 -6.92 4.11
CA VAL A 175 -13.57 -7.91 3.21
C VAL A 175 -14.74 -8.59 3.90
N THR A 176 -14.72 -8.71 5.22
CA THR A 176 -15.80 -9.33 6.00
C THR A 176 -16.77 -8.29 6.53
N ASN A 177 -18.07 -8.56 6.42
CA ASN A 177 -19.10 -7.76 7.08
C ASN A 177 -19.24 -8.21 8.55
N PRO A 178 -18.93 -7.35 9.55
CA PRO A 178 -19.07 -7.70 10.96
C PRO A 178 -20.52 -8.04 11.37
N SER A 179 -21.51 -7.52 10.63
CA SER A 179 -22.93 -7.82 10.86
C SER A 179 -23.41 -9.10 10.17
N GLY A 180 -22.54 -9.79 9.42
CA GLY A 180 -22.90 -10.97 8.62
C GLY A 180 -23.47 -12.12 9.46
N GLN A 181 -22.90 -12.37 10.65
CA GLN A 181 -23.38 -13.40 11.58
C GLN A 181 -24.78 -13.08 12.13
N ALA A 182 -25.06 -11.80 12.42
CA ALA A 182 -26.37 -11.36 12.88
C ALA A 182 -27.41 -11.46 11.75
N ALA A 183 -27.05 -11.06 10.52
CA ALA A 183 -27.90 -11.19 9.36
C ALA A 183 -28.21 -12.66 9.03
N GLN A 184 -27.22 -13.56 9.15
CA GLN A 184 -27.42 -15.00 9.01
C GLN A 184 -28.40 -15.54 10.06
N SER A 185 -28.22 -15.18 11.33
CA SER A 185 -29.11 -15.60 12.42
C SER A 185 -30.55 -15.12 12.20
N ALA A 186 -30.72 -13.89 11.72
CA ALA A 186 -32.02 -13.35 11.34
C ALA A 186 -32.64 -14.12 10.16
N ALA A 187 -31.87 -14.41 9.12
CA ALA A 187 -32.35 -15.17 7.96
C ALA A 187 -32.82 -16.59 8.32
N VAL A 188 -32.09 -17.30 9.20
CA VAL A 188 -32.51 -18.62 9.72
C VAL A 188 -33.82 -18.51 10.51
N SER A 189 -33.97 -17.46 11.32
CA SER A 189 -35.20 -17.22 12.08
C SER A 189 -36.39 -16.97 11.16
N THR A 190 -36.23 -16.16 10.11
CA THR A 190 -37.27 -15.89 9.11
C THR A 190 -37.64 -17.15 8.31
N ALA A 191 -36.65 -17.96 7.91
CA ALA A 191 -36.90 -19.21 7.19
C ALA A 191 -37.70 -20.22 8.02
N THR A 192 -37.39 -20.30 9.32
CA THR A 192 -38.14 -21.14 10.28
C THR A 192 -39.58 -20.66 10.39
N ALA A 193 -39.79 -19.35 10.58
CA ALA A 193 -41.13 -18.77 10.67
C ALA A 193 -41.98 -18.99 9.41
N ASN A 194 -41.38 -18.83 8.22
CA ASN A 194 -42.06 -19.08 6.94
C ASN A 194 -42.43 -20.56 6.74
N SER A 195 -41.57 -21.47 7.21
CA SER A 195 -41.85 -22.91 7.16
C SER A 195 -43.03 -23.28 8.05
N THR A 196 -43.09 -22.73 9.27
CA THR A 196 -44.23 -22.89 10.18
C THR A 196 -45.53 -22.38 9.55
N SER A 197 -45.51 -21.16 8.98
CA SER A 197 -46.68 -20.56 8.31
C SER A 197 -47.19 -21.39 7.12
N THR A 198 -46.27 -21.92 6.30
CA THR A 198 -46.60 -22.76 5.15
C THR A 198 -47.20 -24.10 5.60
N ASN A 199 -46.64 -24.73 6.64
CA ASN A 199 -47.15 -25.98 7.19
C ASN A 199 -48.53 -25.81 7.85
N THR A 200 -48.76 -24.71 8.57
CA THR A 200 -50.09 -24.40 9.12
C THR A 200 -51.13 -24.18 8.03
N THR A 201 -50.75 -23.52 6.93
CA THR A 201 -51.65 -23.28 5.79
C THR A 201 -52.00 -24.59 5.08
N LYS A 202 -51.03 -25.49 4.88
CA LYS A 202 -51.25 -26.83 4.32
C LYS A 202 -52.14 -27.69 5.23
N ALA A 203 -51.94 -27.64 6.55
CA ALA A 203 -52.78 -28.37 7.51
C ALA A 203 -54.24 -27.89 7.46
N LEU A 204 -54.47 -26.56 7.42
CA LEU A 204 -55.82 -25.99 7.27
C LEU A 204 -56.47 -26.38 5.94
N GLN A 205 -55.71 -26.39 4.83
CA GLN A 205 -56.21 -26.82 3.52
C GLN A 205 -56.58 -28.30 3.48
N SER A 206 -55.83 -29.18 4.17
CA SER A 206 -56.17 -30.60 4.29
C SER A 206 -57.48 -30.82 5.08
N LEU A 207 -57.80 -29.92 6.01
CA LEU A 207 -59.04 -29.95 6.79
C LEU A 207 -60.26 -29.45 5.99
N ALA A 208 -60.03 -28.65 4.95
CA ALA A 208 -61.07 -28.09 4.09
C ALA A 208 -61.38 -28.95 2.85
N GLN A 209 -60.65 -30.05 2.64
CA GLN A 209 -60.88 -30.98 1.54
C GLN A 209 -62.10 -31.87 1.85
N PRO A 210 -63.06 -32.07 0.93
CA PRO A 210 -64.26 -32.85 1.23
C PRO A 210 -63.87 -34.27 1.61
N ALA A 211 -64.31 -34.72 2.79
CA ALA A 211 -64.15 -36.09 3.24
C ALA A 211 -64.83 -37.03 2.23
N SER A 212 -64.04 -37.65 1.35
CA SER A 212 -64.45 -38.90 0.72
C SER A 212 -64.27 -39.97 1.78
N SER A 213 -65.40 -40.31 2.40
CA SER A 213 -65.53 -41.24 3.51
C SER A 213 -64.86 -42.58 3.22
N SER A 214 -63.79 -42.88 3.95
CA SER A 214 -63.52 -44.24 4.37
C SER A 214 -63.23 -44.23 5.87
N THR A 215 -64.24 -44.63 6.62
CA THR A 215 -64.18 -44.90 8.05
C THR A 215 -63.17 -46.01 8.33
N THR A 216 -62.12 -45.72 9.11
CA THR A 216 -61.54 -46.74 9.98
C THR A 216 -61.03 -46.11 11.26
N ALA A 217 -61.65 -46.57 12.35
CA ALA A 217 -61.33 -46.49 13.77
C ALA A 217 -60.18 -45.58 14.26
N THR A 218 -60.56 -44.75 15.22
CA THR A 218 -59.74 -44.09 16.24
C THR A 218 -58.64 -44.98 16.82
N LYS A 219 -57.39 -44.52 16.70
CA LYS A 219 -56.35 -44.79 17.69
C LYS A 219 -55.68 -43.46 18.03
N ALA A 220 -56.09 -42.86 19.14
CA ALA A 220 -55.32 -41.82 19.79
C ALA A 220 -53.99 -42.46 20.25
N ALA A 221 -52.96 -42.32 19.42
CA ALA A 221 -51.59 -42.57 19.82
C ALA A 221 -51.03 -41.23 20.29
N THR A 222 -50.99 -41.05 21.61
CA THR A 222 -50.15 -40.06 22.27
C THR A 222 -48.70 -40.47 22.02
N THR A 223 -48.13 -40.11 20.86
CA THR A 223 -46.67 -40.10 20.69
C THR A 223 -46.20 -38.74 21.17
N ALA A 224 -45.80 -38.69 22.43
CA ALA A 224 -44.81 -37.72 22.88
C ALA A 224 -43.56 -37.93 22.01
N ALA A 225 -43.36 -37.09 21.00
CA ALA A 225 -42.07 -37.00 20.34
C ALA A 225 -41.17 -36.19 21.27
N SER A 226 -40.40 -36.91 22.07
CA SER A 226 -39.20 -36.39 22.70
C SER A 226 -38.34 -35.70 21.64
N THR A 227 -38.18 -34.38 21.74
CA THR A 227 -37.12 -33.68 21.03
C THR A 227 -35.81 -34.08 21.69
N THR A 228 -35.24 -35.20 21.26
CA THR A 228 -33.81 -35.44 21.43
C THR A 228 -33.09 -34.33 20.68
N SER A 229 -32.42 -33.45 21.44
CA SER A 229 -31.43 -32.53 20.92
C SER A 229 -30.33 -33.35 20.25
N THR A 230 -30.42 -33.57 18.95
CA THR A 230 -29.30 -34.09 18.17
C THR A 230 -28.30 -32.96 17.98
N ASP A 231 -27.15 -33.10 18.63
CA ASP A 231 -26.01 -32.22 18.46
C ASP A 231 -25.57 -32.27 16.98
N PRO A 232 -25.58 -31.15 16.24
CA PRO A 232 -25.26 -31.14 14.80
C PRO A 232 -23.85 -31.67 14.50
N LEU A 233 -22.95 -31.69 15.48
CA LEU A 233 -21.62 -32.27 15.33
C LEU A 233 -21.65 -33.81 15.24
N SER A 234 -22.62 -34.46 15.87
CA SER A 234 -22.78 -35.92 15.82
C SER A 234 -23.30 -36.39 14.45
N GLU A 235 -24.21 -35.63 13.82
CA GLU A 235 -24.70 -35.86 12.45
C GLU A 235 -23.57 -35.71 11.42
N ILE A 236 -22.72 -34.68 11.58
CA ILE A 236 -21.56 -34.47 10.71
C ILE A 236 -20.54 -35.61 10.87
N TRP A 237 -20.35 -36.12 12.09
CA TRP A 237 -19.40 -37.20 12.35
C TRP A 237 -19.90 -38.55 11.82
N PHE A 238 -21.19 -38.83 11.91
CA PHE A 238 -21.82 -39.99 11.30
C PHE A 238 -21.73 -39.97 9.77
N LEU A 239 -21.99 -38.81 9.14
CA LEU A 239 -21.86 -38.67 7.69
C LEU A 239 -20.43 -38.83 7.18
N LEU A 240 -19.43 -38.49 7.99
CA LEU A 240 -18.03 -38.61 7.62
C LEU A 240 -17.44 -40.01 7.88
N THR A 241 -17.92 -40.72 8.89
CA THR A 241 -17.29 -41.98 9.36
C THR A 241 -18.19 -43.22 9.27
N GLY A 242 -19.50 -43.05 9.12
CA GLY A 242 -20.47 -44.14 9.02
C GLY A 242 -20.71 -44.94 10.30
N GLN A 243 -20.20 -44.48 11.45
CA GLN A 243 -20.42 -45.11 12.75
C GLN A 243 -21.21 -44.18 13.68
N THR A 244 -22.18 -44.76 14.39
CA THR A 244 -23.00 -44.13 15.43
C THR A 244 -22.28 -44.05 16.76
#